data_AF-A8N6E5-F1
#
_entry.id   AF-A8N6E5-F1
#
_cell.length_a   1.000
_cell.length_b   1.000
_cell.length_c   1.000
_cell.angle_alpha   90.00
_cell.angle_beta   90.00
_cell.angle_gamma   90.00
#
_symmetry.space_group_name_H-M   'P 1'
#
loop_
_entity.id
_entity.type
_entity.pdbx_description
1 polymer ?
#
loop_
_entity_poly.entity_id
_entity_poly.type
_entity_poly.pdbx_seq_one_letter_code
_entity_poly.pdbx_strand_id
1 'polypeptide(L)'
;MTAREKETIQNLLNRLPQTQDKEKITEEVFGSTTEATPEPPLLRRRHFIKTKDVVFDEMVEQMGECKSKAELLQWARQHVFDEFERVQKSDSKPDQAFLLRYSKLVPKLMEQFRERFGDPHLTLTIYKYVKDRSVTSYVLGCTTATYNELIETIWDSFRDLKTIKGVLEEMKLNNVAADRQTEKVVERVNYEATEGKLWLDRSPDGDQLALAELTRISELLMELMTFGERNKTLQRDWKLAMSAKRDIDDFGF
;
A
#
# COMPACT_ATOMS: atom_id res chain seq x y z
N MET A 1 -8.62 -15.80 19.28
CA MET A 1 -7.56 -14.91 19.82
C MET A 1 -7.35 -15.24 21.28
N THR A 2 -6.27 -15.92 21.59
CA THR A 2 -5.88 -16.22 22.98
C THR A 2 -5.29 -14.96 23.64
N ALA A 3 -5.37 -14.85 24.97
CA ALA A 3 -4.84 -13.67 25.69
C ALA A 3 -3.33 -13.45 25.42
N ARG A 4 -2.58 -14.53 25.22
CA ARG A 4 -1.15 -14.49 24.86
C ARG A 4 -0.90 -13.98 23.44
N GLU A 5 -1.74 -14.32 22.48
CA GLU A 5 -1.66 -13.76 21.12
C GLU A 5 -1.95 -12.27 21.12
N LYS A 6 -2.96 -11.82 21.88
CA LYS A 6 -3.27 -10.40 22.04
C LYS A 6 -2.08 -9.64 22.64
N GLU A 7 -1.46 -10.17 23.67
CA GLU A 7 -0.28 -9.58 24.31
C GLU A 7 0.93 -9.56 23.35
N THR A 8 1.14 -10.62 22.56
CA THR A 8 2.23 -10.68 21.59
C THR A 8 2.02 -9.67 20.46
N ILE A 9 0.81 -9.60 19.91
CA ILE A 9 0.45 -8.62 18.88
C ILE A 9 0.56 -7.21 19.47
N GLN A 10 0.08 -6.97 20.68
CA GLN A 10 0.20 -5.67 21.34
C GLN A 10 1.66 -5.29 21.59
N ASN A 11 2.50 -6.23 22.00
CA ASN A 11 3.94 -5.98 22.16
C ASN A 11 4.63 -5.74 20.81
N LEU A 12 4.22 -6.43 19.75
CA LEU A 12 4.73 -6.17 18.40
C LEU A 12 4.29 -4.80 17.88
N LEU A 13 3.03 -4.42 18.11
CA LEU A 13 2.46 -3.11 17.78
C LEU A 13 3.11 -1.98 18.63
N ASN A 14 3.38 -2.21 19.91
CA ASN A 14 4.07 -1.25 20.79
C ASN A 14 5.56 -1.12 20.45
N ARG A 15 6.16 -2.15 19.83
CA ARG A 15 7.54 -2.13 19.33
C ARG A 15 7.65 -1.61 17.89
N LEU A 16 6.52 -1.32 17.23
CA LEU A 16 6.54 -0.35 16.14
C LEU A 16 6.82 1.01 16.79
N PRO A 17 7.78 1.81 16.28
CA PRO A 17 8.11 3.08 16.90
C PRO A 17 6.84 3.92 17.04
N GLN A 18 6.43 4.14 18.29
CA GLN A 18 5.37 5.07 18.63
C GLN A 18 5.86 6.48 18.25
N THR A 19 4.93 7.30 17.78
CA THR A 19 5.13 8.55 17.02
C THR A 19 5.78 9.71 17.79
N GLN A 20 6.56 9.48 18.84
CA GLN A 20 7.06 10.56 19.70
C GLN A 20 8.56 10.81 19.77
N ASP A 21 9.43 9.97 19.20
CA ASP A 21 10.87 10.28 19.22
C ASP A 21 11.36 10.75 17.84
N LYS A 22 11.02 12.01 17.52
CA LYS A 22 11.78 12.80 16.56
C LYS A 22 12.79 13.64 17.32
N GLU A 23 14.05 13.50 16.89
CA GLU A 23 15.23 14.31 17.18
C GLU A 23 16.32 13.63 18.04
N LYS A 24 17.55 13.79 17.53
CA LYS A 24 18.85 13.26 17.96
C LYS A 24 19.07 11.84 17.42
N ILE A 25 20.02 11.58 16.52
CA ILE A 25 21.44 11.91 16.63
C ILE A 25 22.04 12.02 15.22
N THR A 26 22.66 13.16 14.92
CA THR A 26 23.75 13.30 13.95
C THR A 26 25.07 13.35 14.72
N GLU A 27 26.10 12.80 14.06
CA GLU A 27 27.55 12.95 14.30
C GLU A 27 28.28 11.93 15.19
N GLU A 28 29.51 11.65 14.70
CA GLU A 28 30.59 10.80 15.21
C GLU A 28 30.44 9.30 14.84
N VAL A 29 31.33 8.64 14.09
CA VAL A 29 32.81 8.72 14.08
C VAL A 29 33.36 8.28 12.71
N PHE A 30 34.25 9.10 12.14
CA PHE A 30 35.17 8.74 11.07
C PHE A 30 36.43 8.06 11.64
N GLY A 31 36.94 7.04 10.94
CA GLY A 31 38.30 6.47 11.11
C GLY A 31 38.29 4.94 11.17
N SER A 32 39.09 4.17 10.44
CA SER A 32 40.08 4.40 9.38
C SER A 32 40.60 3.03 8.91
N THR A 33 41.19 2.98 7.70
CA THR A 33 42.27 2.07 7.22
C THR A 33 42.01 0.59 6.86
N THR A 34 42.08 0.35 5.53
CA THR A 34 42.93 -0.63 4.79
C THR A 34 43.08 -2.08 5.28
N GLU A 35 42.78 -3.05 4.39
CA GLU A 35 43.80 -3.84 3.65
C GLU A 35 43.13 -4.81 2.67
N ALA A 36 43.72 -4.92 1.47
CA ALA A 36 43.29 -5.77 0.38
C ALA A 36 44.07 -7.10 0.40
N THR A 37 43.40 -8.22 0.11
CA THR A 37 44.06 -9.49 -0.22
C THR A 37 43.18 -10.25 -1.23
N PRO A 38 43.76 -10.93 -2.25
CA PRO A 38 43.05 -11.23 -3.50
C PRO A 38 42.31 -12.58 -3.47
N GLU A 39 41.13 -12.61 -4.08
CA GLU A 39 40.31 -13.82 -4.25
C GLU A 39 40.84 -14.77 -5.36
N PRO A 40 40.74 -16.10 -5.19
CA PRO A 40 40.99 -17.09 -6.23
C PRO A 40 39.77 -17.31 -7.17
N PRO A 41 39.96 -17.86 -8.38
CA PRO A 41 39.07 -17.64 -9.51
C PRO A 41 37.81 -18.53 -9.55
N LEU A 42 36.67 -17.86 -9.69
CA LEU A 42 35.50 -18.18 -10.51
C LEU A 42 35.11 -19.66 -10.69
N LEU A 43 34.39 -20.20 -9.69
CA LEU A 43 33.28 -21.10 -10.01
C LEU A 43 32.07 -20.24 -10.39
N ARG A 44 31.80 -20.22 -11.69
CA ARG A 44 30.66 -19.58 -12.35
C ARG A 44 29.35 -20.21 -11.84
N ARG A 45 28.96 -19.88 -10.60
CA ARG A 45 27.59 -20.07 -10.10
C ARG A 45 26.72 -19.23 -11.01
N ARG A 46 25.99 -19.90 -11.91
CA ARG A 46 24.83 -19.35 -12.62
C ARG A 46 23.92 -18.72 -11.57
N HIS A 47 24.11 -17.42 -11.32
CA HIS A 47 23.12 -16.61 -10.64
C HIS A 47 21.93 -16.59 -11.59
N PHE A 48 20.92 -17.40 -11.27
CA PHE A 48 19.57 -17.18 -11.77
C PHE A 48 19.22 -15.74 -11.40
N ILE A 49 19.19 -14.86 -12.40
CA ILE A 49 18.57 -13.55 -12.25
C ILE A 49 17.08 -13.87 -12.06
N LYS A 50 16.64 -14.04 -10.81
CA LYS A 50 15.21 -14.15 -10.51
C LYS A 50 14.57 -12.88 -11.05
N THR A 51 13.63 -13.04 -11.98
CA THR A 51 12.83 -11.92 -12.49
C THR A 51 12.10 -11.24 -11.34
N LYS A 52 11.83 -9.94 -11.47
CA LYS A 52 11.21 -9.12 -10.41
C LYS A 52 9.89 -9.72 -9.89
N ASP A 53 9.18 -10.45 -10.73
CA ASP A 53 7.91 -11.10 -10.41
C ASP A 53 8.11 -12.38 -9.58
N VAL A 54 9.16 -13.18 -9.83
CA VAL A 54 9.44 -14.40 -9.05
C VAL A 54 9.70 -14.09 -7.57
N VAL A 55 10.44 -13.00 -7.28
CA VAL A 55 10.71 -12.60 -5.88
C VAL A 55 9.43 -12.12 -5.19
N PHE A 56 8.54 -11.45 -5.91
CA PHE A 56 7.26 -11.03 -5.36
C PHE A 56 6.36 -12.24 -5.07
N ASP A 57 6.28 -13.19 -6.01
CA ASP A 57 5.50 -14.41 -5.85
C ASP A 57 6.00 -15.25 -4.66
N GLU A 58 7.32 -15.40 -4.51
CA GLU A 58 7.93 -16.06 -3.35
C GLU A 58 7.57 -15.37 -2.02
N MET A 59 7.56 -14.04 -1.98
CA MET A 59 7.16 -13.31 -0.77
C MET A 59 5.68 -13.50 -0.45
N VAL A 60 4.81 -13.49 -1.47
CA VAL A 60 3.37 -13.76 -1.29
C VAL A 60 3.14 -15.20 -0.82
N GLU A 61 3.90 -16.16 -1.32
CA GLU A 61 3.84 -17.56 -0.86
C GLU A 61 4.24 -17.67 0.62
N GLN A 62 5.34 -17.03 1.04
CA GLN A 62 5.75 -16.98 2.44
C GLN A 62 4.71 -16.33 3.37
N MET A 63 4.01 -15.31 2.90
CA MET A 63 2.86 -14.74 3.63
C MET A 63 1.75 -15.79 3.81
N GLY A 64 1.52 -16.62 2.79
CA GLY A 64 0.62 -17.77 2.83
C GLY A 64 1.04 -18.86 3.82
N GLU A 65 2.34 -19.05 4.05
CA GLU A 65 2.84 -20.04 5.00
C GLU A 65 2.67 -19.64 6.47
N CYS A 66 2.57 -18.33 6.76
CA CYS A 66 2.42 -17.81 8.12
C CYS A 66 1.13 -18.34 8.78
N LYS A 67 1.24 -19.06 9.91
CA LYS A 67 0.11 -19.76 10.56
C LYS A 67 -0.68 -18.88 11.51
N SER A 68 -0.09 -17.78 11.95
CA SER A 68 -0.70 -16.86 12.92
C SER A 68 -0.54 -15.40 12.51
N LYS A 69 -1.42 -14.53 13.04
CA LYS A 69 -1.34 -13.08 12.86
C LYS A 69 0.00 -12.52 13.34
N ALA A 70 0.50 -13.03 14.47
CA ALA A 70 1.76 -12.58 15.05
C ALA A 70 2.95 -12.95 14.15
N GLU A 71 2.94 -14.15 13.57
CA GLU A 71 3.95 -14.61 12.61
C GLU A 71 3.93 -13.77 11.33
N LEU A 72 2.75 -13.52 10.76
CA LEU A 72 2.62 -12.66 9.57
C LEU A 72 3.07 -11.22 9.87
N LEU A 73 2.73 -10.68 11.04
CA LEU A 73 3.14 -9.34 11.45
C LEU A 73 4.66 -9.26 11.65
N GLN A 74 5.27 -10.28 12.24
CA GLN A 74 6.72 -10.37 12.39
C GLN A 74 7.40 -10.50 11.01
N TRP A 75 6.85 -11.31 10.11
CA TRP A 75 7.34 -11.44 8.75
C TRP A 75 7.28 -10.09 8.01
N ALA A 76 6.15 -9.38 8.09
CA ALA A 76 5.96 -8.08 7.47
C ALA A 76 6.94 -7.04 8.01
N ARG A 77 7.19 -7.07 9.32
CA ARG A 77 8.22 -6.24 9.94
C ARG A 77 9.59 -6.48 9.28
N GLN A 78 10.02 -7.72 9.18
CA GLN A 78 11.37 -8.06 8.71
C GLN A 78 11.56 -7.83 7.20
N HIS A 79 10.58 -8.22 6.38
CA HIS A 79 10.72 -8.32 4.92
C HIS A 79 10.07 -7.17 4.15
N VAL A 80 9.14 -6.43 4.77
CA VAL A 80 8.48 -5.29 4.12
C VAL A 80 8.99 -3.99 4.74
N PHE A 81 8.92 -3.91 6.06
CA PHE A 81 9.11 -2.66 6.78
C PHE A 81 10.58 -2.33 7.09
N ASP A 82 11.32 -3.24 7.68
CA ASP A 82 12.73 -3.02 8.02
C ASP A 82 13.59 -2.96 6.75
N GLU A 83 13.26 -3.75 5.72
CA GLU A 83 13.93 -3.70 4.42
C GLU A 83 13.72 -2.34 3.72
N PHE A 84 12.50 -1.80 3.77
CA PHE A 84 12.21 -0.46 3.25
C PHE A 84 13.04 0.63 3.93
N GLU A 85 13.24 0.55 5.24
CA GLU A 85 14.13 1.47 5.95
C GLU A 85 15.58 1.35 5.52
N ARG A 86 16.08 0.12 5.30
CA ARG A 86 17.45 -0.09 4.83
C ARG A 86 17.65 0.51 3.43
N VAL A 87 16.68 0.34 2.54
CA VAL A 87 16.71 0.90 1.18
C VAL A 87 16.62 2.42 1.20
N GLN A 88 15.92 3.02 2.17
CA GLN A 88 15.89 4.48 2.32
C GLN A 88 17.18 5.06 2.91
N LYS A 89 17.77 4.38 3.90
CA LYS A 89 18.97 4.85 4.60
C LYS A 89 20.27 4.59 3.84
N SER A 90 20.25 3.76 2.80
CA SER A 90 21.43 3.50 1.99
C SER A 90 21.80 4.74 1.17
N ASP A 91 23.06 5.17 1.25
CA ASP A 91 23.61 6.27 0.41
C ASP A 91 23.68 5.92 -1.09
N SER A 92 23.44 4.64 -1.43
CA SER A 92 23.36 4.16 -2.80
C SER A 92 22.00 4.48 -3.42
N LYS A 93 21.93 4.50 -4.77
CA LYS A 93 20.66 4.65 -5.50
C LYS A 93 19.63 3.66 -4.94
N PRO A 94 18.43 4.11 -4.56
CA PRO A 94 17.43 3.25 -3.95
C PRO A 94 17.08 2.10 -4.90
N ASP A 95 16.99 0.88 -4.37
CA ASP A 95 16.58 -0.28 -5.15
C ASP A 95 15.14 -0.11 -5.64
N GLN A 96 15.01 0.40 -6.87
CA GLN A 96 13.73 0.63 -7.52
C GLN A 96 12.91 -0.66 -7.64
N ALA A 97 13.57 -1.83 -7.71
CA ALA A 97 12.85 -3.10 -7.76
C ALA A 97 12.15 -3.38 -6.43
N PHE A 98 12.81 -3.12 -5.30
CA PHE A 98 12.18 -3.22 -3.98
C PHE A 98 11.06 -2.21 -3.79
N LEU A 99 11.25 -0.94 -4.18
CA LEU A 99 10.20 0.09 -4.05
C LEU A 99 8.91 -0.27 -4.80
N LEU A 100 9.03 -0.89 -5.98
CA LEU A 100 7.89 -1.40 -6.74
C LEU A 100 7.27 -2.67 -6.14
N ARG A 101 8.05 -3.49 -5.41
CA ARG A 101 7.50 -4.62 -4.66
C ARG A 101 6.74 -4.13 -3.42
N TYR A 102 7.29 -3.16 -2.71
CA TYR A 102 6.67 -2.56 -1.52
C TYR A 102 5.23 -2.09 -1.81
N SER A 103 5.02 -1.40 -2.92
CA SER A 103 3.70 -0.89 -3.33
C SER A 103 2.67 -1.98 -3.63
N LYS A 104 3.13 -3.19 -4.01
CA LYS A 104 2.29 -4.37 -4.24
C LYS A 104 2.12 -5.25 -3.00
N LEU A 105 3.11 -5.27 -2.10
CA LEU A 105 3.11 -6.10 -0.89
C LEU A 105 2.19 -5.53 0.19
N VAL A 106 2.15 -4.21 0.35
CA VAL A 106 1.26 -3.56 1.32
C VAL A 106 -0.23 -3.94 1.14
N PRO A 107 -0.83 -3.82 -0.05
CA PRO A 107 -2.23 -4.23 -0.23
C PRO A 107 -2.42 -5.73 0.00
N LYS A 108 -1.49 -6.59 -0.45
CA LYS A 108 -1.56 -8.03 -0.16
C LYS A 108 -1.48 -8.35 1.33
N LEU A 109 -0.71 -7.58 2.10
CA LEU A 109 -0.63 -7.75 3.55
C LEU A 109 -1.96 -7.38 4.22
N MET A 110 -2.58 -6.28 3.78
CA MET A 110 -3.90 -5.85 4.25
C MET A 110 -4.98 -6.90 3.93
N GLU A 111 -4.98 -7.42 2.71
CA GLU A 111 -5.87 -8.51 2.26
C GLU A 111 -5.72 -9.75 3.14
N GLN A 112 -4.50 -10.19 3.44
CA GLN A 112 -4.27 -11.36 4.31
C GLN A 112 -4.77 -11.15 5.74
N PHE A 113 -4.59 -9.96 6.32
CA PHE A 113 -5.12 -9.67 7.66
C PHE A 113 -6.65 -9.60 7.68
N ARG A 114 -7.26 -9.07 6.62
CA ARG A 114 -8.72 -9.00 6.48
C ARG A 114 -9.34 -10.38 6.22
N GLU A 115 -8.94 -11.07 5.17
CA GLU A 115 -9.62 -12.28 4.70
C GLU A 115 -9.24 -13.52 5.50
N ARG A 116 -7.93 -13.77 5.65
CA ARG A 116 -7.45 -15.01 6.27
C ARG A 116 -7.59 -14.97 7.79
N PHE A 117 -7.32 -13.82 8.39
CA PHE A 117 -7.27 -13.67 9.85
C PHE A 117 -8.49 -12.95 10.44
N GLY A 118 -9.37 -12.38 9.60
CA GLY A 118 -10.58 -11.71 10.03
C GLY A 118 -10.31 -10.54 10.99
N ASP A 119 -9.19 -9.83 10.81
CA ASP A 119 -8.74 -8.79 11.75
C ASP A 119 -8.69 -7.40 11.08
N PRO A 120 -9.84 -6.71 10.99
CA PRO A 120 -9.90 -5.39 10.37
C PRO A 120 -9.09 -4.34 11.13
N HIS A 121 -8.95 -4.46 12.45
CA HIS A 121 -8.17 -3.51 13.25
C HIS A 121 -6.68 -3.57 12.90
N LEU A 122 -6.15 -4.78 12.69
CA LEU A 122 -4.77 -4.96 12.29
C LEU A 122 -4.54 -4.41 10.87
N THR A 123 -5.47 -4.65 9.94
CA THR A 123 -5.44 -4.06 8.59
C THR A 123 -5.39 -2.52 8.63
N LEU A 124 -6.26 -1.89 9.43
CA LEU A 124 -6.25 -0.43 9.61
C LEU A 124 -4.94 0.08 10.24
N THR A 125 -4.39 -0.68 11.19
CA THR A 125 -3.13 -0.33 11.86
C THR A 125 -1.94 -0.39 10.89
N ILE A 126 -1.90 -1.39 10.01
CA ILE A 126 -0.91 -1.49 8.94
C ILE A 126 -1.00 -0.29 7.99
N TYR A 127 -2.20 0.07 7.54
CA TYR A 127 -2.40 1.25 6.68
C TYR A 127 -1.89 2.53 7.35
N LYS A 128 -2.28 2.76 8.60
CA LYS A 128 -1.82 3.92 9.38
C LYS A 128 -0.29 3.93 9.53
N TYR A 129 0.30 2.77 9.80
CA TYR A 129 1.75 2.64 9.92
C TYR A 129 2.48 3.01 8.62
N VAL A 130 1.98 2.55 7.46
CA VAL A 130 2.54 2.90 6.15
C VAL A 130 2.43 4.41 5.89
N LYS A 131 1.29 5.01 6.24
CA LYS A 131 1.01 6.44 6.07
C LYS A 131 1.92 7.33 6.93
N ASP A 132 2.10 6.98 8.19
CA ASP A 132 2.80 7.83 9.17
C ASP A 132 4.34 7.69 9.11
N ARG A 133 4.87 6.65 8.46
CA ARG A 133 6.30 6.31 8.54
C ARG A 133 7.22 7.30 7.81
N SER A 134 6.92 7.62 6.56
CA SER A 134 7.68 8.60 5.77
C SER A 134 6.88 9.01 4.55
N VAL A 135 7.17 10.19 3.99
CA VAL A 135 6.53 10.67 2.76
C VAL A 135 6.70 9.67 1.61
N THR A 136 7.90 9.09 1.46
CA THR A 136 8.16 8.08 0.44
C THR A 136 7.36 6.79 0.68
N SER A 137 7.17 6.39 1.95
CA SER A 137 6.34 5.23 2.30
C SER A 137 4.88 5.46 1.98
N TYR A 138 4.39 6.66 2.24
CA TYR A 138 3.04 7.08 1.91
C TYR A 138 2.81 7.07 0.39
N VAL A 139 3.68 7.72 -0.38
CA VAL A 139 3.54 7.80 -1.85
C VAL A 139 3.60 6.42 -2.51
N LEU A 140 4.48 5.53 -2.03
CA LEU A 140 4.63 4.19 -2.60
C LEU A 140 3.63 3.17 -2.05
N GLY A 141 3.24 3.30 -0.80
CA GLY A 141 2.40 2.34 -0.09
C GLY A 141 0.91 2.63 -0.23
N CYS A 142 0.50 3.89 -0.37
CA CYS A 142 -0.90 4.28 -0.55
C CYS A 142 -1.26 4.28 -2.04
N THR A 143 -1.27 3.09 -2.64
CA THR A 143 -1.70 2.88 -4.02
C THR A 143 -3.21 2.69 -4.11
N THR A 144 -3.77 2.73 -5.33
CA THR A 144 -5.19 2.41 -5.58
C THR A 144 -5.59 1.06 -4.96
N ALA A 145 -4.74 0.04 -5.05
CA ALA A 145 -5.00 -1.26 -4.45
C ALA A 145 -5.09 -1.19 -2.92
N THR A 146 -4.20 -0.44 -2.26
CA THR A 146 -4.23 -0.23 -0.81
C THR A 146 -5.50 0.48 -0.37
N TYR A 147 -5.97 1.47 -1.14
CA TYR A 147 -7.23 2.15 -0.88
C TYR A 147 -8.44 1.23 -1.08
N ASN A 148 -8.43 0.38 -2.10
CA ASN A 148 -9.49 -0.61 -2.31
C ASN A 148 -9.60 -1.54 -1.10
N GLU A 149 -8.47 -2.06 -0.61
CA GLU A 149 -8.43 -2.90 0.60
C GLU A 149 -8.92 -2.16 1.86
N LEU A 150 -8.61 -0.88 1.98
CA LEU A 150 -9.08 -0.03 3.08
C LEU A 150 -10.60 0.15 3.04
N ILE A 151 -11.17 0.50 1.88
CA ILE A 151 -12.62 0.69 1.70
C ILE A 151 -13.37 -0.60 2.00
N GLU A 152 -12.90 -1.73 1.48
CA GLU A 152 -13.50 -3.04 1.76
C GLU A 152 -13.43 -3.39 3.25
N THR A 153 -12.29 -3.18 3.90
CA THR A 153 -12.14 -3.42 5.35
C THR A 153 -13.12 -2.57 6.16
N ILE A 154 -13.27 -1.28 5.81
CA ILE A 154 -14.21 -0.37 6.49
C ILE A 154 -15.65 -0.84 6.30
N TRP A 155 -16.03 -1.18 5.06
CA TRP A 155 -17.39 -1.57 4.76
C TRP A 155 -17.77 -2.89 5.41
N ASP A 156 -16.93 -3.91 5.27
CA ASP A 156 -17.24 -5.26 5.74
C ASP A 156 -17.33 -5.33 7.27
N SER A 157 -16.53 -4.51 7.98
CA SER A 157 -16.42 -4.58 9.45
C SER A 157 -17.18 -3.48 10.21
N PHE A 158 -17.23 -2.26 9.68
CA PHE A 158 -17.76 -1.10 10.41
C PHE A 158 -18.99 -0.47 9.73
N ARG A 159 -19.22 -0.73 8.43
CA ARG A 159 -20.35 -0.19 7.66
C ARG A 159 -20.44 1.34 7.70
N ASP A 160 -19.27 2.01 7.77
CA ASP A 160 -19.19 3.46 7.94
C ASP A 160 -18.97 4.21 6.61
N LEU A 161 -20.05 4.80 6.10
CA LEU A 161 -20.05 5.61 4.89
C LEU A 161 -19.22 6.90 5.01
N LYS A 162 -19.17 7.52 6.18
CA LYS A 162 -18.42 8.78 6.37
C LYS A 162 -16.93 8.53 6.22
N THR A 163 -16.46 7.43 6.80
CA THR A 163 -15.06 7.03 6.65
C THR A 163 -14.75 6.65 5.20
N ILE A 164 -15.63 5.93 4.50
CA ILE A 164 -15.44 5.61 3.07
C ILE A 164 -15.33 6.87 2.21
N LYS A 165 -16.22 7.85 2.42
CA LYS A 165 -16.12 9.15 1.75
C LYS A 165 -14.78 9.83 2.03
N GLY A 166 -14.35 9.86 3.29
CA GLY A 166 -13.06 10.44 3.67
C GLY A 166 -11.88 9.78 2.94
N VAL A 167 -11.94 8.46 2.75
CA VAL A 167 -10.94 7.72 1.98
C VAL A 167 -10.95 8.11 0.50
N LEU A 168 -12.12 8.26 -0.13
CA LEU A 168 -12.22 8.71 -1.52
C LEU A 168 -11.76 10.16 -1.71
N GLU A 169 -12.05 11.03 -0.75
CA GLU A 169 -11.53 12.41 -0.71
C GLU A 169 -10.00 12.40 -0.58
N GLU A 170 -9.44 11.53 0.27
CA GLU A 170 -7.99 11.35 0.39
C GLU A 170 -7.37 10.85 -0.92
N MET A 171 -8.00 9.88 -1.61
CA MET A 171 -7.54 9.44 -2.94
C MET A 171 -7.50 10.60 -3.94
N LYS A 172 -8.52 11.46 -3.93
CA LYS A 172 -8.60 12.65 -4.79
C LYS A 172 -7.50 13.65 -4.46
N LEU A 173 -7.31 13.97 -3.18
CA LEU A 173 -6.27 14.90 -2.72
C LEU A 173 -4.86 14.43 -3.11
N ASN A 174 -4.63 13.11 -3.09
CA ASN A 174 -3.36 12.50 -3.45
C ASN A 174 -3.20 12.24 -4.96
N ASN A 175 -4.18 12.61 -5.80
CA ASN A 175 -4.22 12.30 -7.23
C ASN A 175 -4.08 10.80 -7.55
N VAL A 176 -4.60 9.94 -6.68
CA VAL A 176 -4.64 8.49 -6.90
C VAL A 176 -5.90 8.15 -7.69
N ALA A 177 -5.73 7.69 -8.93
CA ALA A 177 -6.85 7.33 -9.79
C ALA A 177 -7.61 6.11 -9.24
N ALA A 178 -8.94 6.15 -9.38
CA ALA A 178 -9.78 4.98 -9.17
C ALA A 178 -9.58 3.97 -10.30
N ASP A 179 -9.72 2.69 -9.97
CA ASP A 179 -9.76 1.61 -10.95
C ASP A 179 -11.12 0.92 -10.96
N ARG A 180 -11.27 -0.08 -11.83
CA ARG A 180 -12.50 -0.87 -11.95
C ARG A 180 -12.81 -1.63 -10.65
N GLN A 181 -11.81 -1.92 -9.83
CA GLN A 181 -12.03 -2.55 -8.54
C GLN A 181 -12.60 -1.53 -7.53
N THR A 182 -12.09 -0.29 -7.51
CA THR A 182 -12.66 0.81 -6.73
C THR A 182 -14.13 1.02 -7.07
N GLU A 183 -14.46 1.05 -8.37
CA GLU A 183 -15.85 1.17 -8.85
C GLU A 183 -16.73 0.03 -8.32
N LYS A 184 -16.32 -1.23 -8.49
CA LYS A 184 -17.07 -2.39 -7.99
C LYS A 184 -17.29 -2.36 -6.47
N VAL A 185 -16.26 -1.98 -5.71
CA VAL A 185 -16.36 -1.91 -4.24
C VAL A 185 -17.34 -0.81 -3.83
N VAL A 186 -17.28 0.35 -4.47
CA VAL A 186 -18.19 1.47 -4.17
C VAL A 186 -19.63 1.16 -4.63
N GLU A 187 -19.81 0.52 -5.78
CA GLU A 187 -21.13 0.05 -6.23
C GLU A 187 -21.73 -0.95 -5.24
N ARG A 188 -20.91 -1.90 -4.75
CA ARG A 188 -21.31 -2.85 -3.71
C ARG A 188 -21.73 -2.12 -2.43
N VAL A 189 -20.94 -1.15 -1.98
CA VAL A 189 -21.27 -0.29 -0.82
C VAL A 189 -22.60 0.40 -1.03
N ASN A 190 -22.81 1.04 -2.19
CA ASN A 190 -24.03 1.76 -2.50
C ASN A 190 -25.26 0.84 -2.52
N TYR A 191 -25.13 -0.32 -3.16
CA TYR A 191 -26.20 -1.31 -3.23
C TYR A 191 -26.57 -1.84 -1.85
N GLU A 192 -25.57 -2.30 -1.07
CA GLU A 192 -25.79 -2.85 0.27
C GLU A 192 -26.26 -1.79 1.27
N ALA A 193 -25.80 -0.53 1.16
CA ALA A 193 -26.28 0.58 1.98
C ALA A 193 -27.77 0.89 1.71
N THR A 194 -28.19 0.77 0.45
CA THR A 194 -29.57 1.02 0.01
C THR A 194 -30.48 -0.15 0.37
N GLU A 195 -30.05 -1.40 0.15
CA GLU A 195 -30.80 -2.60 0.52
C GLU A 195 -30.89 -2.80 2.03
N GLY A 196 -29.79 -2.49 2.75
CA GLY A 196 -29.72 -2.53 4.21
C GLY A 196 -30.55 -1.47 4.92
N LYS A 197 -31.31 -0.63 4.18
CA LYS A 197 -32.21 0.44 4.65
C LYS A 197 -31.63 1.20 5.85
N LEU A 198 -30.56 1.93 5.52
CA LEU A 198 -30.01 3.13 6.15
C LEU A 198 -30.10 3.21 7.67
N TRP A 199 -28.94 2.95 8.28
CA TRP A 199 -28.61 3.23 9.68
C TRP A 199 -29.49 2.49 10.71
N LEU A 200 -28.94 2.33 11.91
CA LEU A 200 -29.69 1.77 13.04
C LEU A 200 -30.88 2.67 13.44
N ASP A 201 -30.92 3.90 12.94
CA ASP A 201 -31.93 4.91 13.22
C ASP A 201 -32.73 5.23 11.95
N ARG A 202 -33.88 4.56 11.79
CA ARG A 202 -34.84 4.74 10.67
C ARG A 202 -35.62 6.05 10.79
N SER A 203 -34.94 7.12 11.18
CA SER A 203 -35.48 8.46 11.14
C SER A 203 -35.41 8.99 9.71
N PRO A 204 -36.44 9.70 9.22
CA PRO A 204 -36.38 10.36 7.91
C PRO A 204 -35.16 11.28 7.75
N ASP A 205 -34.67 11.87 8.85
CA ASP A 205 -33.47 12.72 8.86
C ASP A 205 -32.18 11.88 8.65
N GLY A 206 -32.14 10.67 9.21
CA GLY A 206 -31.02 9.74 9.05
C GLY A 206 -30.94 9.17 7.65
N ASP A 207 -32.09 8.83 7.07
CA ASP A 207 -32.21 8.38 5.68
C ASP A 207 -31.73 9.47 4.71
N GLN A 208 -32.15 10.73 4.93
CA GLN A 208 -31.73 11.86 4.10
C GLN A 208 -30.22 12.10 4.18
N LEU A 209 -29.63 12.06 5.38
CA LEU A 209 -28.20 12.22 5.56
C LEU A 209 -27.42 11.12 4.83
N ALA A 210 -27.87 9.87 4.94
CA ALA A 210 -27.18 8.76 4.34
C ALA A 210 -27.29 8.76 2.80
N LEU A 211 -28.44 9.14 2.24
CA LEU A 211 -28.58 9.38 0.80
C LEU A 211 -27.66 10.51 0.30
N ALA A 212 -27.51 11.58 1.08
CA ALA A 212 -26.58 12.66 0.75
C ALA A 212 -25.12 12.15 0.72
N GLU A 213 -24.72 11.32 1.69
CA GLU A 213 -23.38 10.72 1.70
C GLU A 213 -23.17 9.75 0.53
N LEU A 214 -24.16 8.91 0.19
CA LEU A 214 -24.07 8.00 -0.97
C LEU A 214 -24.00 8.75 -2.30
N THR A 215 -24.75 9.84 -2.43
CA THR A 215 -24.69 10.72 -3.61
C THR A 215 -23.29 11.30 -3.72
N ARG A 216 -22.73 11.78 -2.60
CA ARG A 216 -21.39 12.36 -2.58
C ARG A 216 -20.30 11.34 -2.92
N ILE A 217 -20.41 10.12 -2.39
CA ILE A 217 -19.51 9.00 -2.73
C ILE A 217 -19.54 8.70 -4.23
N SER A 218 -20.74 8.69 -4.83
CA SER A 218 -20.91 8.43 -6.26
C SER A 218 -20.32 9.54 -7.13
N GLU A 219 -20.50 10.81 -6.74
CA GLU A 219 -19.84 11.96 -7.39
C GLU A 219 -18.32 11.86 -7.34
N LEU A 220 -17.77 11.58 -6.16
CA LEU A 220 -16.31 11.44 -5.97
C LEU A 220 -15.74 10.30 -6.82
N LEU A 221 -16.45 9.17 -6.93
CA LEU A 221 -16.05 8.07 -7.79
C LEU A 221 -15.99 8.52 -9.27
N MET A 222 -17.02 9.21 -9.75
CA MET A 222 -17.05 9.71 -11.14
C MET A 222 -15.91 10.70 -11.42
N GLU A 223 -15.61 11.60 -10.48
CA GLU A 223 -14.49 12.53 -10.58
C GLU A 223 -13.14 11.77 -10.63
N LEU A 224 -12.95 10.75 -9.80
CA LEU A 224 -11.74 9.94 -9.78
C LEU A 224 -11.55 9.09 -11.05
N MET A 225 -12.64 8.54 -11.58
CA MET A 225 -12.63 7.75 -12.82
C MET A 225 -12.29 8.61 -14.04
N THR A 226 -12.91 9.80 -14.15
CA THR A 226 -12.61 10.75 -15.24
C THR A 226 -11.18 11.29 -15.18
N PHE A 227 -10.61 11.46 -13.97
CA PHE A 227 -9.20 11.80 -13.79
C PHE A 227 -8.27 10.68 -14.29
N GLY A 228 -8.59 9.43 -13.97
CA GLY A 228 -7.84 8.27 -14.43
C GLY A 228 -7.79 8.14 -15.96
N GLU A 229 -8.90 8.46 -16.65
CA GLU A 229 -8.97 8.44 -18.11
C GLU A 229 -8.12 9.55 -18.75
N ARG A 230 -8.18 10.78 -18.24
CA ARG A 230 -7.35 11.89 -18.71
C ARG A 230 -5.86 11.57 -18.55
N ASN A 231 -5.47 10.97 -17.43
CA ASN A 231 -4.08 10.61 -17.17
C ASN A 231 -3.59 9.46 -18.08
N LYS A 232 -4.44 8.46 -18.35
CA LYS A 232 -4.13 7.38 -19.32
C LYS A 232 -3.96 7.92 -20.74
N THR A 233 -4.77 8.90 -21.15
CA THR A 233 -4.66 9.55 -22.46
C THR A 233 -3.37 10.36 -22.56
N LEU A 234 -3.06 11.20 -21.57
CA LEU A 234 -1.80 11.95 -21.50
C LEU A 234 -0.57 11.02 -21.52
N GLN A 235 -0.63 9.88 -20.84
CA GLN A 235 0.46 8.91 -20.83
C GLN A 235 0.63 8.20 -22.18
N ARG A 236 -0.45 7.95 -22.93
CA ARG A 236 -0.40 7.42 -24.30
C ARG A 236 0.15 8.45 -25.26
N ASP A 237 -0.31 9.70 -25.17
CA ASP A 237 0.13 10.79 -26.03
C ASP A 237 1.61 11.10 -25.81
N TRP A 238 2.08 11.08 -24.56
CA TRP A 238 3.49 11.21 -24.24
C TRP A 238 4.32 10.01 -24.77
N LYS A 239 3.83 8.77 -24.65
CA LYS A 239 4.50 7.60 -25.22
C LYS A 239 4.55 7.64 -26.74
N LEU A 240 3.49 8.10 -27.41
CA LEU A 240 3.45 8.28 -28.86
C LEU A 240 4.41 9.39 -29.29
N ALA A 241 4.44 10.52 -28.59
CA ALA A 241 5.39 11.61 -28.85
C ALA A 241 6.85 11.18 -28.64
N MET A 242 7.12 10.35 -27.63
CA MET A 242 8.46 9.80 -27.37
C MET A 242 8.86 8.72 -28.38
N SER A 243 7.90 7.97 -28.94
CA SER A 243 8.16 7.00 -30.02
C SER A 243 8.44 7.72 -31.34
N ALA A 244 7.61 8.72 -31.69
CA ALA A 244 7.78 9.53 -32.90
C ALA A 244 9.11 10.31 -32.90
N LYS A 245 9.62 10.68 -31.72
CA LYS A 245 10.92 11.36 -31.59
C LYS A 245 12.11 10.42 -31.81
N ARG A 246 12.00 9.12 -31.50
CA ARG A 246 13.04 8.13 -31.81
C ARG A 246 13.14 7.84 -33.30
N ASP A 247 12.00 7.85 -34.00
CA ASP A 247 11.98 7.61 -35.45
C ASP A 247 12.54 8.80 -36.26
N ILE A 248 12.62 10.00 -35.66
CA ILE A 248 13.21 11.19 -36.28
C ILE A 248 14.75 11.22 -36.10
N ASP A 249 15.27 10.66 -35.00
CA ASP A 249 16.71 10.63 -34.73
C ASP A 249 17.45 9.51 -35.52
N ASP A 250 16.73 8.52 -36.08
CA ASP A 250 17.31 7.44 -36.92
C ASP A 250 17.39 7.78 -38.43
N PHE A 251 16.91 8.97 -38.86
CA PHE A 251 17.01 9.45 -40.25
C PHE A 251 17.88 10.71 -40.42
N GLY A 252 18.75 11.01 -39.44
CA GLY A 252 19.63 12.17 -39.45
C GLY A 252 21.12 11.84 -39.53
N PHE A 253 21.61 11.68 -40.77
CA PHE A 253 23.01 11.61 -41.25
C PHE A 253 23.82 10.32 -41.02
#